data_AF-A0A1G3HSP4-F1
#
_entry.id   AF-A0A1G3HSP4-F1
#
_cell.length_a   1.000
_cell.length_b   1.000
_cell.length_c   1.000
_cell.angle_alpha   90.00
_cell.angle_beta   90.00
_cell.angle_gamma   90.00
#
_symmetry.space_group_name_H-M   'P 1'
#
loop_
_entity.id
_entity.type
_entity.pdbx_description
1 polymer ?
#
loop_
_entity_poly.entity_id
_entity_poly.type
_entity_poly.pdbx_seq_one_letter_code
_entity_poly.pdbx_strand_id
1 'polypeptide(L)'
;MRLSTRGRFAITAMIDLALRESAQPVPLQDIALRHRISLSYLEQVFAKLRQHGLVESTRGPGGGYTLGFRGDAITVADIIGAIEETAEVSTPRDGVQDMTQDLWAALQTTIVAHMKTITLKSLAQDQRAKGFQVEERKPAKKGVLQKIKPLAPVRTNAPNSVFALASSMALRG
;
A
#
# COMPACT_ATOMS: atom_id res chain seq x y z
N MET A 1 -14.30 -18.06 -9.92
CA MET A 1 -13.97 -16.80 -9.21
C MET A 1 -15.20 -16.31 -8.49
N ARG A 2 -15.06 -15.83 -7.24
CA ARG A 2 -16.14 -15.16 -6.51
C ARG A 2 -15.80 -13.67 -6.41
N LEU A 3 -16.72 -12.78 -6.78
CA LEU A 3 -16.55 -11.35 -6.53
C LEU A 3 -16.89 -11.07 -5.08
N SER A 4 -15.89 -11.16 -4.20
CA SER A 4 -16.08 -10.86 -2.78
C SER A 4 -15.85 -9.38 -2.48
N THR A 5 -16.24 -8.94 -1.28
CA THR A 5 -15.88 -7.61 -0.74
C THR A 5 -14.38 -7.35 -0.79
N ARG A 6 -13.56 -8.41 -0.69
CA ARG A 6 -12.10 -8.30 -0.75
C ARG A 6 -11.60 -7.90 -2.13
N GLY A 7 -12.17 -8.51 -3.17
CA GLY A 7 -11.89 -8.15 -4.57
C GLY A 7 -12.26 -6.69 -4.86
N ARG A 8 -13.40 -6.21 -4.34
CA ARG A 8 -13.78 -4.80 -4.49
C ARG A 8 -12.73 -3.85 -3.91
N PHE A 9 -12.29 -4.08 -2.67
CA PHE A 9 -11.29 -3.22 -2.04
C PHE A 9 -9.95 -3.23 -2.77
N ALA A 10 -9.56 -4.37 -3.31
CA ALA A 10 -8.34 -4.47 -4.08
C ALA A 10 -8.40 -3.75 -5.42
N ILE A 11 -9.52 -3.87 -6.14
CA ILE A 11 -9.75 -3.11 -7.38
C ILE A 11 -9.68 -1.62 -7.08
N THR A 12 -10.37 -1.15 -6.04
CA THR A 12 -10.32 0.26 -5.62
C THR A 12 -8.88 0.73 -5.34
N ALA A 13 -8.11 -0.07 -4.60
CA ALA A 13 -6.74 0.26 -4.26
C ALA A 13 -5.80 0.24 -5.49
N MET A 14 -6.00 -0.71 -6.42
CA MET A 14 -5.25 -0.76 -7.68
C MET A 14 -5.58 0.41 -8.61
N ILE A 15 -6.85 0.84 -8.66
CA ILE A 15 -7.26 2.03 -9.40
C ILE A 15 -6.60 3.27 -8.80
N ASP A 16 -6.59 3.41 -7.46
CA ASP A 16 -5.93 4.52 -6.78
C ASP A 16 -4.43 4.56 -7.08
N LEU A 17 -3.78 3.40 -7.11
CA LEU A 17 -2.39 3.26 -7.50
C LEU A 17 -2.15 3.67 -8.97
N ALA A 18 -2.99 3.20 -9.90
CA ALA A 18 -2.90 3.52 -11.33
C ALA A 18 -3.17 5.00 -11.64
N LEU A 19 -4.07 5.64 -10.88
CA LEU A 19 -4.31 7.08 -10.99
C LEU A 19 -3.08 7.91 -10.63
N ARG A 20 -2.19 7.34 -9.79
CA ARG A 20 -0.99 7.97 -9.24
C ARG A 20 0.31 7.40 -9.82
N GLU A 21 0.25 6.60 -10.89
CA GLU A 21 1.40 5.93 -11.52
C GLU A 21 2.48 6.92 -12.00
N SER A 22 2.09 8.14 -12.41
CA SER A 22 3.03 9.19 -12.82
C SER A 22 3.81 9.83 -11.66
N ALA A 23 3.45 9.51 -10.41
CA ALA A 23 4.05 10.04 -9.20
C ALA A 23 5.01 9.03 -8.54
N GLN A 24 5.67 9.48 -7.48
CA GLN A 24 6.52 8.64 -6.61
C GLN A 24 5.75 7.42 -6.07
N PRO A 25 6.45 6.36 -5.60
CA PRO A 25 5.82 5.20 -4.98
C PRO A 25 4.77 5.59 -3.93
N VAL A 26 3.60 4.93 -3.98
CA VAL A 26 2.45 5.28 -3.14
C VAL A 26 2.46 4.43 -1.87
N PRO A 27 2.56 5.03 -0.68
CA PRO A 27 2.54 4.25 0.56
C PRO A 27 1.12 3.75 0.86
N LEU A 28 1.01 2.52 1.39
CA LEU A 28 -0.28 1.93 1.74
C LEU A 28 -1.04 2.73 2.80
N GLN A 29 -0.32 3.43 3.68
CA GLN A 29 -0.92 4.33 4.67
C GLN A 29 -1.79 5.41 4.02
N ASP A 30 -1.32 5.98 2.90
CA ASP A 30 -2.08 7.02 2.20
C ASP A 30 -3.32 6.42 1.52
N ILE A 31 -3.21 5.21 0.95
CA ILE A 31 -4.34 4.50 0.34
C ILE A 31 -5.38 4.13 1.41
N ALA A 32 -4.92 3.64 2.57
CA ALA A 32 -5.75 3.29 3.73
C ALA A 32 -6.60 4.48 4.18
N LEU A 33 -5.99 5.66 4.32
CA LEU A 33 -6.66 6.89 4.73
C LEU A 33 -7.69 7.37 3.70
N ARG A 34 -7.34 7.38 2.41
CA ARG A 34 -8.24 7.83 1.33
C ARG A 34 -9.50 6.98 1.21
N HIS A 35 -9.33 5.66 1.25
CA HIS A 35 -10.43 4.73 1.01
C HIS A 35 -11.09 4.23 2.30
N ARG A 36 -10.62 4.71 3.46
CA ARG A 36 -11.08 4.28 4.80
C ARG A 36 -11.02 2.77 4.97
N ILE A 37 -9.93 2.18 4.51
CA ILE A 37 -9.62 0.75 4.61
C ILE A 37 -8.51 0.59 5.64
N SER A 38 -8.57 -0.45 6.48
CA SER A 38 -7.50 -0.66 7.46
C SER A 38 -6.16 -0.99 6.78
N LEU A 39 -5.07 -0.44 7.32
CA LEU A 39 -3.73 -0.64 6.77
C LEU A 39 -3.35 -2.12 6.72
N SER A 40 -3.57 -2.86 7.82
CA SER A 40 -3.26 -4.29 7.90
C SER A 40 -3.98 -5.11 6.83
N TYR A 41 -5.22 -4.74 6.50
CA TYR A 41 -5.96 -5.41 5.44
C TYR A 41 -5.37 -5.12 4.06
N LEU A 42 -5.00 -3.86 3.78
CA LEU A 42 -4.29 -3.52 2.54
C LEU A 42 -2.94 -4.21 2.43
N GLU A 43 -2.19 -4.36 3.52
CA GLU A 43 -0.93 -5.11 3.52
C GLU A 43 -1.13 -6.57 3.10
N GLN A 44 -2.18 -7.23 3.59
CA GLN A 44 -2.52 -8.60 3.18
C GLN A 44 -2.87 -8.67 1.68
N VAL A 45 -3.69 -7.74 1.20
CA VAL A 45 -4.08 -7.66 -0.21
C VAL A 45 -2.87 -7.42 -1.10
N PHE A 46 -2.03 -6.43 -0.78
CA PHE A 46 -0.86 -6.07 -1.57
C PHE A 46 0.26 -7.09 -1.49
N ALA A 47 0.36 -7.86 -0.39
CA ALA A 47 1.26 -9.01 -0.34
C ALA A 47 0.93 -10.02 -1.43
N LYS A 48 -0.35 -10.35 -1.62
CA LYS A 48 -0.79 -11.27 -2.69
C LYS A 48 -0.59 -10.68 -4.08
N LEU A 49 -1.00 -9.42 -4.30
CA LEU A 49 -0.79 -8.75 -5.58
C LEU A 49 0.70 -8.70 -5.98
N ARG A 50 1.59 -8.52 -5.01
CA ARG A 50 3.04 -8.54 -5.22
C ARG A 50 3.55 -9.93 -5.58
N GLN A 51 3.04 -10.99 -4.95
CA GLN A 51 3.40 -12.37 -5.30
C GLN A 51 3.06 -12.70 -6.76
N HIS A 52 1.96 -12.15 -7.27
CA HIS A 52 1.55 -12.28 -8.68
C HIS A 52 2.23 -11.27 -9.62
N GLY A 53 3.16 -10.44 -9.13
CA GLY A 53 3.90 -9.45 -9.94
C GLY A 53 3.08 -8.25 -10.39
N LEU A 54 1.84 -8.10 -9.94
CA LEU A 54 0.96 -6.98 -10.34
C LEU A 54 1.43 -5.65 -9.74
N VAL A 55 2.12 -5.69 -8.62
CA VAL A 55 2.69 -4.53 -7.93
C VAL A 55 4.12 -4.80 -7.47
N GLU A 56 4.92 -3.74 -7.41
CA GLU A 56 6.28 -3.74 -6.86
C GLU A 56 6.33 -2.92 -5.57
N SER A 57 7.21 -3.31 -4.65
CA SER A 57 7.40 -2.61 -3.37
C SER A 57 8.76 -1.92 -3.32
N THR A 58 8.78 -0.61 -3.10
CA THR A 58 9.99 0.17 -2.84
C THR A 58 10.13 0.43 -1.34
N ARG A 59 11.25 0.02 -0.73
CA ARG A 59 11.53 0.24 0.70
C ARG A 59 12.21 1.60 0.94
N GLY A 60 12.10 2.09 2.17
CA GLY A 60 12.80 3.29 2.64
C GLY A 60 11.91 4.54 2.75
N PRO A 61 12.48 5.69 3.18
CA PRO A 61 11.73 6.93 3.33
C PRO A 61 11.13 7.39 2.00
N GLY A 62 9.81 7.56 1.96
CA GLY A 62 9.09 7.89 0.72
C GLY A 62 8.84 6.69 -0.20
N GLY A 63 9.17 5.47 0.24
CA GLY A 63 8.80 4.23 -0.44
C GLY A 63 7.30 3.94 -0.38
N GLY A 64 6.92 2.82 -0.97
CA GLY A 64 5.53 2.44 -1.18
C GLY A 64 5.40 1.37 -2.23
N TYR A 65 4.28 1.38 -2.95
CA TYR A 65 4.01 0.47 -4.04
C TYR A 65 3.93 1.21 -5.37
N THR A 66 4.28 0.50 -6.44
CA THR A 66 4.12 0.89 -7.85
C THR A 66 3.47 -0.25 -8.62
N LEU A 67 2.92 0.02 -9.81
CA LEU A 67 2.44 -1.04 -10.68
C LEU A 67 3.64 -1.84 -11.23
N GLY A 68 3.53 -3.17 -11.23
CA GLY A 68 4.57 -4.05 -11.79
C GLY A 68 4.52 -4.18 -13.32
N PHE A 69 3.36 -3.87 -13.90
CA PHE A 69 3.15 -3.84 -15.35
C PHE A 69 2.42 -2.55 -15.74
N ARG A 70 2.45 -2.23 -17.03
CA ARG A 70 1.66 -1.13 -17.59
C ARG A 70 0.18 -1.36 -17.26
N GLY A 71 -0.56 -0.32 -16.89
CA GLY A 71 -2.01 -0.42 -16.60
C GLY A 71 -2.86 -0.98 -17.75
N ASP A 72 -2.35 -0.99 -18.99
CA ASP A 72 -2.94 -1.64 -20.16
C ASP A 72 -2.91 -3.18 -20.07
N ALA A 73 -1.91 -3.74 -19.41
CA ALA A 73 -1.66 -5.19 -19.33
C ALA A 73 -2.31 -5.83 -18.10
N ILE A 74 -2.77 -5.03 -17.13
CA ILE A 74 -3.40 -5.51 -15.91
C ILE A 74 -4.91 -5.50 -16.10
N THR A 75 -5.55 -6.67 -16.06
CA THR A 75 -7.00 -6.79 -16.14
C THR A 75 -7.64 -6.92 -14.76
N VAL A 76 -8.95 -6.64 -14.67
CA VAL A 76 -9.70 -6.86 -13.42
C VAL A 76 -9.69 -8.33 -13.03
N ALA A 77 -9.69 -9.24 -14.02
CA ALA A 77 -9.59 -10.67 -13.78
C ALA A 77 -8.29 -11.06 -13.06
N ASP A 78 -7.16 -10.44 -13.44
CA ASP A 78 -5.86 -10.70 -12.82
C ASP A 78 -5.83 -10.25 -11.36
N ILE A 79 -6.37 -9.06 -11.07
CA ILE A 79 -6.42 -8.52 -9.71
C ILE A 79 -7.24 -9.44 -8.79
N ILE A 80 -8.42 -9.87 -9.22
CA ILE A 80 -9.26 -10.73 -8.39
C ILE A 80 -8.67 -12.13 -8.28
N GLY A 81 -8.14 -12.67 -9.38
CA GLY A 81 -7.50 -13.99 -9.39
C GLY A 81 -6.28 -14.06 -8.49
N ALA A 82 -5.55 -12.96 -8.32
CA ALA A 82 -4.42 -12.88 -7.40
C ALA A 82 -4.81 -12.89 -5.92
N ILE A 83 -6.05 -12.52 -5.58
CA ILE A 83 -6.48 -12.31 -4.18
C ILE A 83 -7.36 -13.44 -3.68
N GLU A 84 -8.33 -13.81 -4.51
CA GLU A 84 -9.19 -14.95 -4.29
C GLU A 84 -8.41 -16.20 -4.67
N GLU A 85 -7.78 -16.84 -3.67
CA GLU A 85 -7.35 -18.23 -3.84
C GLU A 85 -8.56 -19.06 -4.26
N THR A 86 -8.38 -19.89 -5.27
CA THR A 86 -9.34 -20.92 -5.66
C THR A 86 -9.55 -21.81 -4.44
N ALA A 87 -10.53 -21.48 -3.61
CA ALA A 87 -11.18 -22.47 -2.78
C ALA A 87 -11.64 -23.53 -3.79
N GLU A 88 -11.00 -24.69 -3.74
CA GLU A 88 -11.33 -25.83 -4.57
C GLU A 88 -12.84 -25.91 -4.63
N VAL A 89 -13.39 -25.79 -5.84
CA VAL A 89 -14.78 -26.15 -6.08
C VAL A 89 -14.82 -27.59 -5.65
N SER A 90 -15.30 -27.83 -4.44
CA SER A 90 -15.49 -29.16 -3.88
C SER A 90 -16.31 -29.91 -4.92
N THR A 91 -15.64 -30.75 -5.70
CA THR A 91 -16.28 -31.61 -6.67
C THR A 91 -17.35 -32.36 -5.88
N PRO A 92 -18.63 -32.29 -6.28
CA PRO A 92 -19.64 -33.09 -5.61
C PRO A 92 -19.16 -34.54 -5.64
N ARG A 93 -19.07 -35.15 -4.45
CA ARG A 93 -18.49 -36.48 -4.24
C ARG A 93 -19.39 -37.62 -4.70
N ASP A 94 -20.50 -37.31 -5.34
CA ASP A 94 -21.48 -38.27 -5.83
C ASP A 94 -21.84 -37.92 -7.27
N GLY A 95 -21.71 -38.90 -8.17
CA GLY A 95 -21.73 -38.78 -9.64
C GLY A 95 -23.03 -38.31 -10.30
N VAL A 96 -23.75 -37.37 -9.68
CA VAL A 96 -24.81 -36.60 -10.34
C VAL A 96 -24.14 -35.39 -10.98
N GLN A 97 -23.64 -35.57 -12.20
CA GLN A 97 -23.32 -34.42 -13.07
C GLN A 97 -24.65 -33.76 -13.43
N ASP A 98 -24.99 -32.76 -12.63
CA ASP A 98 -26.25 -32.06 -12.72
C ASP A 98 -26.19 -31.04 -13.87
N MET A 99 -27.21 -30.98 -14.73
CA MET A 99 -27.30 -30.04 -15.87
C MET A 99 -27.07 -28.58 -15.44
N THR A 100 -27.29 -28.29 -14.16
CA THR A 100 -27.05 -27.00 -13.52
C THR A 100 -25.56 -26.65 -13.38
N GLN A 101 -24.67 -27.64 -13.27
CA GLN A 101 -23.24 -27.44 -13.12
C GLN A 101 -22.60 -26.93 -14.42
N ASP A 102 -23.02 -27.48 -15.57
CA ASP A 102 -22.54 -27.01 -16.88
C ASP A 102 -23.00 -25.57 -17.16
N LEU A 103 -24.26 -25.26 -16.83
CA LEU A 103 -24.78 -23.89 -16.92
C LEU A 103 -23.97 -22.94 -16.02
N TRP A 104 -23.67 -23.34 -14.79
CA TRP A 104 -22.88 -22.54 -13.86
C TRP A 104 -21.44 -22.35 -14.35
N ALA A 105 -20.82 -23.38 -14.93
CA ALA A 105 -19.48 -23.31 -15.50
C ALA A 105 -19.43 -22.38 -16.73
N ALA A 106 -20.43 -22.44 -17.60
CA ALA A 106 -20.56 -21.55 -18.76
C ALA A 106 -20.73 -20.08 -18.32
N LEU A 107 -21.57 -19.83 -17.31
CA LEU A 107 -21.77 -18.50 -16.74
C LEU A 107 -20.48 -17.96 -16.10
N GLN A 108 -19.79 -18.79 -15.31
CA GLN A 108 -18.53 -18.43 -14.69
C GLN A 108 -17.46 -18.08 -15.75
N THR A 109 -17.39 -18.84 -16.83
CA THR A 109 -16.46 -18.61 -17.94
C THR A 109 -16.75 -17.27 -18.63
N THR A 110 -18.03 -16.98 -18.88
CA THR A 110 -18.47 -15.73 -19.51
C THR A 110 -18.14 -14.51 -18.64
N ILE A 111 -18.40 -14.60 -17.33
CA ILE A 111 -18.05 -13.52 -16.39
C ILE A 111 -16.53 -13.28 -16.42
N VAL A 112 -15.72 -14.32 -16.33
CA VAL A 112 -14.24 -14.18 -16.34
C VAL A 112 -13.76 -13.59 -17.66
N ALA A 113 -14.33 -14.04 -18.79
CA ALA A 113 -14.00 -13.50 -20.10
C ALA A 113 -14.32 -12.00 -20.18
N HIS A 114 -15.47 -11.57 -19.66
CA HIS A 114 -15.82 -10.15 -19.61
C HIS A 114 -14.86 -9.36 -18.70
N MET A 115 -14.47 -9.90 -17.54
CA MET A 115 -13.54 -9.20 -16.64
C MET A 115 -12.12 -9.08 -17.22
N LYS A 116 -11.73 -9.98 -18.13
CA LYS A 116 -10.46 -9.89 -18.87
C LYS A 116 -10.46 -8.78 -19.92
N THR A 117 -11.60 -8.34 -20.43
CA THR A 117 -11.64 -7.23 -21.39
C THR A 117 -11.48 -5.87 -20.71
N ILE A 118 -11.73 -5.79 -19.41
CA ILE A 118 -11.63 -4.55 -18.63
C ILE A 118 -10.22 -4.42 -18.06
N THR A 119 -9.49 -3.41 -18.53
CA THR A 119 -8.13 -3.09 -18.06
C THR A 119 -8.12 -2.04 -16.97
N LEU A 120 -7.08 -2.06 -16.15
CA LEU A 120 -6.87 -1.11 -15.08
C LEU A 120 -6.74 0.33 -15.61
N LYS A 121 -6.11 0.51 -16.77
CA LYS A 121 -6.00 1.82 -17.41
C LYS A 121 -7.36 2.35 -17.86
N SER A 122 -8.22 1.53 -18.45
CA SER A 122 -9.57 1.96 -18.82
C SER A 122 -10.32 2.48 -17.60
N LEU A 123 -10.26 1.74 -16.49
CA LEU A 123 -10.88 2.16 -15.24
C LEU A 123 -10.28 3.46 -14.68
N ALA A 124 -8.96 3.62 -14.74
CA ALA A 124 -8.31 4.86 -14.31
C ALA A 124 -8.68 6.06 -15.22
N GLN A 125 -8.81 5.86 -16.53
CA GLN A 125 -9.25 6.89 -17.47
C GLN A 125 -10.70 7.30 -17.20
N ASP A 126 -11.59 6.35 -16.95
CA ASP A 126 -12.99 6.63 -16.61
C ASP A 126 -13.11 7.47 -15.34
N GLN A 127 -12.27 7.21 -14.33
CA GLN A 127 -12.24 8.01 -13.10
C GLN A 127 -11.70 9.42 -13.34
N ARG A 128 -10.66 9.58 -14.18
CA ARG A 128 -10.18 10.91 -14.59
C ARG A 128 -11.24 11.69 -15.36
N ALA A 129 -11.97 11.03 -16.26
CA ALA A 129 -13.07 11.63 -17.02
C ALA A 129 -14.23 12.09 -16.11
N LYS A 130 -14.48 11.38 -15.01
CA LYS A 130 -15.46 11.77 -13.97
C LYS A 130 -15.01 12.92 -13.07
N GLY A 131 -13.84 13.52 -13.33
CA GLY A 131 -13.34 14.69 -12.62
C GLY A 131 -12.52 14.37 -11.37
N PHE A 132 -12.01 13.14 -11.21
CA PHE A 132 -11.15 12.82 -10.08
C PHE A 132 -9.82 13.59 -10.16
N GLN A 133 -9.63 14.56 -9.25
CA GLN A 133 -8.37 15.28 -9.12
C GLN A 133 -7.41 14.49 -8.24
N VAL A 134 -6.27 14.10 -8.81
CA VAL A 134 -5.20 13.44 -8.07
C VAL A 134 -4.49 14.50 -7.23
N GLU A 135 -4.70 14.48 -5.91
CA GLU A 135 -3.87 15.28 -5.01
C GLU A 135 -2.42 14.79 -5.09
N GLU A 136 -1.57 15.60 -5.72
CA GLU A 136 -0.12 15.37 -5.80
C GLU A 136 0.50 15.45 -4.41
N ARG A 137 1.25 14.41 -4.06
CA ARG A 137 2.02 14.39 -2.82
C ARG A 137 3.19 15.36 -2.95
N LYS A 138 3.18 16.44 -2.17
CA LYS A 138 4.42 17.21 -1.90
C LYS A 138 5.42 16.24 -1.26
N PRO A 139 6.62 16.04 -1.83
CA PRO A 139 7.59 15.09 -1.28
C PRO A 139 7.89 15.47 0.17
N ALA A 140 7.81 14.49 1.07
CA ALA A 140 8.28 14.69 2.44
C ALA A 140 9.75 15.15 2.35
N LYS A 141 10.04 16.33 2.91
CA LYS A 141 11.39 16.91 2.90
C LYS A 141 12.37 15.82 3.35
N LYS A 142 13.32 15.46 2.46
CA LYS A 142 14.45 14.56 2.76
C LYS A 142 14.94 14.89 4.16
N GLY A 143 14.98 13.87 5.02
CA GLY A 143 15.13 13.96 6.46
C GLY A 143 15.95 15.16 6.91
N VAL A 144 15.27 16.15 7.47
CA VAL A 144 15.93 17.10 8.35
C VAL A 144 16.18 16.30 9.62
N LEU A 145 17.27 15.52 9.64
CA LEU A 145 18.07 15.45 10.86
C LEU A 145 18.42 16.90 11.14
N GLN A 146 17.51 17.58 11.83
CA GLN A 146 17.71 18.92 12.33
C GLN A 146 18.89 18.71 13.24
N LYS A 147 20.09 19.09 12.78
CA LYS A 147 21.31 19.05 13.58
C LYS A 147 20.89 19.67 14.90
N ILE A 148 20.74 18.86 15.94
CA ILE A 148 20.41 19.35 17.26
C ILE A 148 21.58 20.28 17.55
N LYS A 149 21.32 21.59 17.58
CA LYS A 149 22.36 22.56 17.89
C LYS A 149 22.88 22.14 19.26
N PRO A 150 24.15 21.72 19.40
CA PRO A 150 24.64 21.27 20.69
C PRO A 150 24.41 22.44 21.65
N LEU A 151 23.66 22.18 22.72
CA LEU A 151 23.49 23.15 23.79
C LEU A 151 24.90 23.53 24.26
N ALA A 152 25.17 24.83 24.37
CA ALA A 152 26.47 25.29 24.84
C ALA A 152 26.77 24.61 26.19
N PRO A 153 28.01 24.16 26.44
CA PRO A 153 28.33 23.49 27.69
C PRO A 153 27.99 24.45 28.85
N VAL A 154 27.12 23.99 29.75
CA VAL A 154 26.80 24.73 30.96
C VAL A 154 28.09 24.82 31.78
N ARG A 155 28.74 25.99 31.76
CA ARG A 155 29.89 26.26 32.62
C ARG A 155 29.37 26.42 34.03
N THR A 156 29.55 25.38 34.84
CA THR A 156 29.30 25.49 36.28
C THR A 156 30.51 26.20 36.91
N ASN A 157 30.26 27.23 37.71
CA ASN A 157 31.32 27.93 38.47
C ASN A 157 31.67 27.18 39.77
N ALA A 158 31.24 25.92 39.91
CA ALA A 158 31.56 25.13 41.08
C ALA A 158 33.02 24.64 40.99
N PRO A 159 33.79 24.73 42.09
CA PRO A 159 35.14 24.18 42.12
C PRO A 159 35.06 22.68 41.84
N ASN A 160 35.65 22.24 40.73
CA ASN A 160 35.65 20.85 40.29
C ASN A 160 36.76 20.02 40.96
N SER A 161 37.42 20.55 41.99
CA SER A 161 38.44 19.85 42.77
C SER A 161 38.33 20.22 44.26
N VAL A 162 38.72 19.28 45.12
CA VAL A 162 38.76 19.47 46.58
C VAL A 162 39.75 20.59 46.97
N PHE A 163 40.84 20.73 46.21
CA PHE A 163 41.80 21.82 46.42
C PHE A 163 41.22 23.18 46.02
N ALA A 164 40.49 23.27 44.90
CA ALA A 164 39.80 24.50 44.49
C ALA A 164 38.68 24.88 45.46
N LEU A 165 37.99 23.89 46.04
CA LEU A 165 37.01 24.10 47.10
C LEU A 165 37.68 24.70 48.34
N ALA A 166 38.80 24.12 48.80
CA ALA A 166 39.54 24.61 49.96
C ALA A 166 40.03 26.05 49.79
N SER A 167 40.57 26.41 48.62
CA SER A 167 40.97 27.79 48.31
C SER A 167 39.79 28.76 48.28
N SER A 168 38.62 28.33 47.78
CA SER A 168 37.41 29.17 47.78
C SER A 168 36.84 29.40 49.18
N MET A 169 37.06 28.48 50.12
CA MET A 169 36.63 28.60 51.51
C MET A 169 37.62 29.42 52.36
N ALA A 170 38.91 29.37 52.03
CA ALA A 170 39.95 30.15 52.73
C ALA A 170 39.85 31.68 52.46
N LEU A 171 39.26 32.09 51.35
CA LEU A 171 39.06 33.51 50.98
C LEU A 171 37.83 34.18 51.64
N ARG A 172 37.09 33.46 52.50
CA ARG A 172 35.89 33.95 53.20
C ARG A 172 36.06 34.09 54.72
N GLY A 173 37.30 34.02 55.23
CA GLY A 173 37.65 34.24 56.63
C GLY A 173 38.20 35.64 56.89
#